data_AF-A0A2H5AVV0-F1
#
_entry.id   AF-A0A2H5AVV0-F1
#
_cell.length_a   1.000
_cell.length_b   1.000
_cell.length_c   1.000
_cell.angle_alpha   90.00
_cell.angle_beta   90.00
_cell.angle_gamma   90.00
#
_symmetry.space_group_name_H-M   'P 1'
#
loop_
_entity.id
_entity.type
_entity.pdbx_description
1 polymer ?
#
loop_
_entity_poly.entity_id
_entity_poly.type
_entity_poly.pdbx_seq_one_letter_code
_entity_poly.pdbx_strand_id
1 'polypeptide(L)'
;MATAPLFPTPTGVFAVIHRQVTGALQPRPTHLVLPGTDPAEQLRLSPADVWQRLYGADRDTALNDLIWQRVVRLAQREIKGTNSADSVTVSGWSQVLLWLAMPRLRSTVRRLGWEFGLERAELESAAVLGLLEGLDDLDPDQPKADGRLVRSALRQCWALVEPAHRERAVEDIGRLAGAQDPCPDPAEELAWELSITPPARPEGLAAQLRFTASPESVEGFRLGALAERFGLREVVHRARRPKPGDRIGTLSLRPAQAHR
;
A
#
# COMPACT_ATOMS: atom_id res chain seq x y z
N MET A 1 46.19 4.05 -24.15
CA MET A 1 45.16 4.65 -23.26
C MET A 1 43.89 3.83 -23.45
N ALA A 2 43.54 2.99 -22.46
CA ALA A 2 42.39 2.11 -22.55
C ALA A 2 41.12 2.87 -22.17
N THR A 3 40.18 2.94 -23.10
CA THR A 3 38.84 3.52 -22.92
C THR A 3 38.05 2.61 -21.98
N ALA A 4 37.83 3.06 -20.74
CA ALA A 4 36.99 2.34 -19.80
C ALA A 4 35.53 2.32 -20.31
N PRO A 5 34.84 1.16 -20.31
CA PRO A 5 33.42 1.13 -20.64
C PRO A 5 32.63 1.84 -19.53
N LEU A 6 32.03 2.98 -19.88
CA LEU A 6 30.99 3.67 -19.13
C LEU A 6 29.76 2.75 -19.05
N PHE A 7 29.79 1.76 -18.16
CA PHE A 7 28.56 1.11 -17.74
C PHE A 7 27.73 2.15 -16.98
N PRO A 8 26.47 2.41 -17.37
CA PRO A 8 25.61 3.28 -16.59
C PRO A 8 25.55 2.75 -15.16
N THR A 9 25.90 3.60 -14.19
CA THR A 9 25.88 3.25 -12.77
C THR A 9 24.44 2.85 -12.41
N PRO A 10 24.23 1.68 -11.78
CA PRO A 10 22.92 1.33 -11.25
C PRO A 10 22.50 2.42 -10.25
N THR A 11 21.46 3.19 -10.57
CA THR A 11 21.04 4.40 -9.84
C THR A 11 20.32 4.11 -8.51
N GLY A 12 20.52 2.93 -7.92
CA GLY A 12 19.92 2.54 -6.65
C GLY A 12 20.31 1.14 -6.19
N VAL A 13 20.16 0.87 -4.89
CA VAL A 13 20.50 -0.40 -4.24
C VAL A 13 19.76 -1.56 -4.90
N PHE A 14 18.51 -1.33 -5.31
CA PHE A 14 17.73 -2.32 -6.03
C PHE A 14 18.37 -2.73 -7.36
N ALA A 15 18.91 -1.77 -8.12
CA ALA A 15 19.57 -2.06 -9.39
C ALA A 15 20.89 -2.83 -9.17
N VAL A 16 21.61 -2.52 -8.08
CA VAL A 16 22.83 -3.25 -7.68
C VAL A 16 22.51 -4.70 -7.34
N ILE A 17 21.53 -4.95 -6.46
CA ILE A 17 21.12 -6.30 -6.05
C ILE A 17 20.66 -7.11 -7.26
N HIS A 18 19.81 -6.52 -8.11
CA HIS A 18 19.38 -7.19 -9.33
C HIS A 18 20.56 -7.61 -10.20
N ARG A 19 21.52 -6.70 -10.44
CA ARG A 19 22.72 -7.00 -11.23
C ARG A 19 23.60 -8.07 -10.58
N GLN A 20 23.71 -8.10 -9.26
CA GLN A 20 24.48 -9.11 -8.54
C GLN A 20 23.85 -10.50 -8.67
N VAL A 21 22.53 -10.60 -8.52
CA VAL A 21 21.80 -11.87 -8.59
C VAL A 21 21.70 -12.40 -10.03
N THR A 22 21.46 -11.54 -11.02
CA THR A 22 21.33 -11.95 -12.43
C THR A 22 22.64 -11.96 -13.20
N GLY A 23 23.67 -11.26 -12.72
CA GLY A 23 24.95 -11.11 -13.38
C GLY A 23 25.98 -12.18 -13.01
N ALA A 24 27.16 -12.10 -13.62
CA ALA A 24 28.29 -13.00 -13.38
C ALA A 24 29.22 -12.55 -12.23
N LEU A 25 28.82 -11.54 -11.45
CA LEU A 25 29.71 -10.80 -10.54
C LEU A 25 29.91 -11.46 -9.17
N GLN A 26 29.19 -12.52 -8.82
CA GLN A 26 29.34 -13.25 -7.56
C GLN A 26 29.18 -14.77 -7.76
N PRO A 27 29.73 -15.62 -6.86
CA PRO A 27 29.42 -17.04 -6.87
C PRO A 27 27.91 -17.21 -6.75
N ARG A 28 27.30 -17.81 -7.78
CA ARG A 28 25.85 -18.02 -7.82
C ARG A 28 25.45 -18.83 -6.59
N PRO A 29 24.39 -18.45 -5.86
CA PRO A 29 23.85 -19.31 -4.84
C PRO A 29 23.53 -20.67 -5.48
N THR A 30 23.89 -21.73 -4.77
CA THR A 30 23.58 -23.10 -5.16
C THR A 30 22.07 -23.27 -5.30
N HIS A 31 21.62 -24.30 -6.03
CA HIS A 31 20.20 -24.53 -6.28
C HIS A 31 19.39 -24.59 -4.97
N LEU A 32 18.20 -24.01 -4.98
CA LEU A 32 17.22 -24.19 -3.90
C LEU A 32 16.76 -25.64 -3.95
N VAL A 33 17.07 -26.40 -2.90
CA VAL A 33 16.60 -27.78 -2.75
C VAL A 33 15.33 -27.76 -1.90
N LEU A 34 14.22 -28.17 -2.52
CA LEU A 34 12.92 -28.36 -1.89
C LEU A 34 12.60 -29.85 -1.80
N PRO A 35 11.92 -30.30 -0.73
CA PRO A 35 11.31 -31.63 -0.74
C PRO A 35 10.30 -31.72 -1.88
N GLY A 36 10.41 -32.77 -2.70
CA GLY A 36 9.45 -33.08 -3.74
C GLY A 36 8.15 -33.65 -3.19
N THR A 37 7.23 -33.96 -4.09
CA THR A 37 5.96 -34.63 -3.76
C THR A 37 6.19 -36.03 -3.20
N ASP A 38 7.27 -36.69 -3.63
CA ASP A 38 7.78 -37.92 -3.06
C ASP A 38 8.93 -37.60 -2.08
N PRO A 39 8.98 -38.16 -0.85
CA PRO A 39 10.08 -37.96 0.09
C PRO A 39 11.47 -38.32 -0.46
N ALA A 40 11.55 -39.15 -1.51
CA ALA A 40 12.82 -39.46 -2.20
C ALA A 40 13.18 -38.44 -3.29
N GLU A 41 12.22 -37.63 -3.76
CA GLU A 41 12.43 -36.67 -4.82
C GLU A 41 12.86 -35.31 -4.24
N GLN A 42 13.92 -34.74 -4.79
CA GLN A 42 14.40 -33.41 -4.42
C GLN A 42 14.28 -32.49 -5.61
N LEU A 43 13.41 -31.49 -5.50
CA LEU A 43 13.29 -30.46 -6.53
C LEU A 43 14.42 -29.45 -6.37
N ARG A 44 15.28 -29.38 -7.39
CA ARG A 44 16.38 -28.40 -7.46
C ARG A 44 15.97 -27.25 -8.34
N LEU A 45 15.82 -26.06 -7.77
CA LEU A 45 15.43 -24.84 -8.48
C LEU A 45 16.59 -23.86 -8.52
N SER A 46 16.93 -23.35 -9.71
CA SER A 46 17.80 -22.18 -9.79
C SER A 46 17.06 -20.93 -9.29
N PRO A 47 17.77 -19.85 -8.91
CA PRO A 47 17.10 -18.59 -8.55
C PRO A 47 16.14 -18.07 -9.63
N ALA A 48 16.46 -18.28 -10.91
CA ALA A 48 15.60 -17.93 -12.02
C ALA A 48 14.31 -18.78 -12.05
N ASP A 49 14.41 -20.09 -11.79
CA ASP A 49 13.24 -20.97 -11.70
C ASP A 49 12.35 -20.58 -10.52
N VAL A 50 12.96 -20.28 -9.38
CA VAL A 50 12.25 -19.78 -8.19
C VAL A 50 11.43 -18.53 -8.53
N TRP A 51 12.04 -17.58 -9.23
CA TRP A 51 11.35 -16.37 -9.68
C TRP A 51 10.16 -16.68 -10.60
N GLN A 52 10.38 -17.55 -11.58
CA GLN A 52 9.34 -17.94 -12.53
C GLN A 52 8.18 -18.63 -11.84
N ARG A 53 8.42 -19.44 -10.80
CA ARG A 53 7.37 -20.09 -10.01
C ARG A 53 6.58 -19.09 -9.16
N LEU A 54 7.25 -18.16 -8.51
CA LEU A 54 6.59 -17.16 -7.65
C LEU A 54 5.79 -16.13 -8.45
N TYR A 55 6.31 -15.67 -9.58
CA TYR A 55 5.76 -14.55 -10.32
C TYR A 55 5.15 -14.89 -11.68
N GLY A 56 5.34 -16.11 -12.17
CA GLY A 56 4.79 -16.60 -13.43
C GLY A 56 3.27 -16.75 -13.43
N ALA A 57 2.76 -17.29 -14.54
CA ALA A 57 1.33 -17.45 -14.78
C ALA A 57 0.69 -18.56 -13.93
N ASP A 58 1.45 -19.63 -13.63
CA ASP A 58 0.98 -20.79 -12.89
C ASP A 58 1.47 -20.72 -11.43
N ARG A 59 0.66 -20.10 -10.57
CA ARG A 59 1.02 -19.82 -9.17
C ARG A 59 0.35 -20.83 -8.24
N ASP A 60 1.16 -21.75 -7.74
CA ASP A 60 0.79 -22.62 -6.63
C ASP A 60 1.12 -21.94 -5.29
N THR A 61 0.09 -21.64 -4.49
CA THR A 61 0.27 -21.00 -3.18
C THR A 61 1.06 -21.85 -2.19
N ALA A 62 0.90 -23.18 -2.22
CA ALA A 62 1.60 -24.07 -1.30
C ALA A 62 3.09 -24.15 -1.64
N LEU A 63 3.41 -24.28 -2.92
CA LEU A 63 4.80 -24.23 -3.41
C LEU A 63 5.44 -22.87 -3.11
N ASN A 64 4.70 -21.78 -3.28
CA ASN A 64 5.20 -20.42 -3.00
C ASN A 64 5.56 -20.25 -1.52
N ASP A 65 4.68 -20.68 -0.60
CA ASP A 65 4.98 -20.65 0.82
C ASP A 65 6.25 -21.45 1.11
N LEU A 66 6.35 -22.68 0.59
CA LEU A 66 7.50 -23.56 0.80
C LEU A 66 8.82 -22.96 0.26
N ILE A 67 8.77 -22.34 -0.91
CA ILE A 67 9.89 -21.57 -1.48
C ILE A 67 10.33 -20.48 -0.50
N TRP A 68 9.39 -19.64 -0.04
CA TRP A 68 9.70 -18.53 0.85
C TRP A 68 10.26 -19.00 2.19
N GLN A 69 9.65 -20.01 2.81
CA GLN A 69 10.17 -20.60 4.04
C GLN A 69 11.61 -21.07 3.87
N ARG A 70 11.90 -21.78 2.77
CA ARG A 70 13.24 -22.31 2.52
C ARG A 70 14.26 -21.20 2.29
N VAL A 71 13.93 -20.21 1.46
CA VAL A 71 14.82 -19.08 1.17
C VAL A 71 15.09 -18.26 2.44
N VAL A 72 14.06 -18.00 3.26
CA VAL A 72 14.20 -17.33 4.57
C VAL A 72 15.15 -18.10 5.48
N ARG A 73 14.96 -19.42 5.65
CA ARG A 73 15.86 -20.26 6.48
C ARG A 73 17.31 -20.19 5.99
N LEU A 74 17.52 -20.21 4.68
CA LEU A 74 18.87 -20.17 4.10
C LEU A 74 19.52 -18.79 4.31
N ALA A 75 18.78 -17.71 4.09
CA ALA A 75 19.25 -16.35 4.33
C ALA A 75 19.55 -16.09 5.82
N GLN A 76 18.71 -16.58 6.74
CA GLN A 76 18.98 -16.48 8.19
C GLN A 76 20.23 -17.25 8.61
N ARG A 77 20.43 -18.46 8.08
CA ARG A 77 21.63 -19.27 8.36
C ARG A 77 22.90 -18.58 7.85
N GLU A 78 22.82 -17.94 6.69
CA GLU A 78 23.91 -17.14 6.14
C GLU A 78 24.25 -15.99 7.09
N ILE A 79 23.27 -15.16 7.47
CA ILE A 79 23.49 -14.00 8.36
C ILE A 79 24.05 -14.45 9.72
N LYS A 80 23.46 -15.50 10.33
CA LYS A 80 23.92 -16.03 11.63
C LYS A 80 25.28 -16.71 11.55
N GLY A 81 25.56 -17.41 10.45
CA GLY A 81 26.82 -18.10 10.20
C GLY A 81 27.99 -17.15 9.88
N THR A 82 27.70 -15.97 9.33
CA THR A 82 28.72 -14.92 9.08
C THR A 82 29.33 -14.40 10.39
N ASN A 83 28.61 -14.51 11.51
CA ASN A 83 29.10 -14.14 12.85
C ASN A 83 30.01 -15.22 13.47
N SER A 84 30.18 -16.37 12.82
CA SER A 84 31.08 -17.44 13.26
C SER A 84 32.36 -17.40 12.42
N ALA A 85 33.50 -17.16 13.08
CA ALA A 85 34.80 -16.88 12.46
C ALA A 85 35.34 -17.95 11.46
N ASP A 86 34.71 -19.14 11.40
CA ASP A 86 35.18 -20.28 10.60
C ASP A 86 34.36 -20.56 9.33
N SER A 87 33.29 -19.82 9.03
CA SER A 87 32.38 -20.17 7.94
C SER A 87 32.67 -19.42 6.63
N VAL A 88 33.67 -19.88 5.87
CA VAL A 88 33.91 -19.49 4.46
C VAL A 88 32.92 -20.22 3.53
N THR A 89 31.63 -20.08 3.78
CA THR A 89 30.61 -20.45 2.79
C THR A 89 29.95 -19.17 2.30
N VAL A 90 30.40 -18.69 1.14
CA VAL A 90 29.79 -17.56 0.42
C VAL A 90 28.44 -18.03 -0.11
N SER A 91 27.42 -17.97 0.74
CA SER A 91 26.05 -18.17 0.32
C SER A 91 25.47 -16.80 -0.04
N GLY A 92 24.77 -16.67 -1.17
CA GLY A 92 24.16 -15.42 -1.64
C GLY A 92 22.64 -15.39 -1.47
N TRP A 93 22.10 -16.13 -0.49
CA TRP A 93 20.66 -16.28 -0.31
C TRP A 93 20.01 -15.03 0.27
N SER A 94 20.73 -14.26 1.09
CA SER A 94 20.27 -12.94 1.54
C SER A 94 19.97 -12.01 0.37
N GLN A 95 20.87 -11.97 -0.62
CA GLN A 95 20.69 -11.20 -1.87
C GLN A 95 19.55 -11.74 -2.74
N VAL A 96 19.43 -13.08 -2.87
CA VAL A 96 18.30 -13.69 -3.59
C VAL A 96 16.98 -13.36 -2.92
N LEU A 97 16.91 -13.43 -1.59
CA LEU A 97 15.72 -13.07 -0.83
C LEU A 97 15.34 -11.60 -1.04
N LEU A 98 16.33 -10.70 -0.97
CA LEU A 98 16.13 -9.29 -1.29
C LEU A 98 15.60 -9.12 -2.71
N TRP A 99 16.23 -9.78 -3.69
CA TRP A 99 15.81 -9.77 -5.08
C TRP A 99 14.37 -10.24 -5.26
N LEU A 100 13.99 -11.35 -4.62
CA LEU A 100 12.63 -11.90 -4.59
C LEU A 100 11.63 -10.91 -4.02
N ALA A 101 11.96 -10.15 -2.98
CA ALA A 101 11.03 -9.16 -2.42
C ALA A 101 10.82 -7.92 -3.31
N MET A 102 11.76 -7.63 -4.21
CA MET A 102 11.78 -6.36 -4.97
C MET A 102 10.52 -6.03 -5.76
N PRO A 103 9.84 -6.95 -6.47
CA PRO A 103 8.67 -6.58 -7.28
C PRO A 103 7.57 -5.93 -6.44
N ARG A 104 7.41 -6.43 -5.21
CA ARG A 104 6.43 -5.92 -4.25
C ARG A 104 6.88 -4.55 -3.74
N LEU A 105 8.15 -4.43 -3.35
CA LEU A 105 8.71 -3.21 -2.78
C LEU A 105 8.80 -2.05 -3.79
N ARG A 106 9.20 -2.32 -5.04
CA ARG A 106 9.38 -1.30 -6.09
C ARG A 106 8.11 -0.49 -6.33
N SER A 107 6.96 -1.14 -6.33
CA SER A 107 5.68 -0.45 -6.56
C SER A 107 5.40 0.57 -5.45
N THR A 108 5.61 0.16 -4.19
CA THR A 108 5.41 1.03 -3.03
C THR A 108 6.46 2.12 -2.92
N VAL A 109 7.74 1.78 -3.11
CA VAL A 109 8.83 2.78 -3.13
C VAL A 109 8.59 3.84 -4.19
N ARG A 110 8.22 3.44 -5.41
CA ARG A 110 7.89 4.40 -6.48
C ARG A 110 6.69 5.26 -6.11
N ARG A 111 5.65 4.67 -5.51
CA ARG A 111 4.47 5.42 -5.06
C ARG A 111 4.83 6.43 -3.98
N LEU A 112 5.55 6.04 -2.95
CA LEU A 112 5.95 6.92 -1.85
C LEU A 112 6.87 8.05 -2.35
N GLY A 113 7.81 7.76 -3.23
CA GLY A 113 8.67 8.78 -3.83
C GLY A 113 7.88 9.80 -4.64
N TRP A 114 6.86 9.36 -5.39
CA TRP A 114 6.00 10.27 -6.16
C TRP A 114 5.02 11.08 -5.27
N GLU A 115 4.44 10.45 -4.25
CA GLU A 115 3.42 11.04 -3.38
C GLU A 115 4.02 12.02 -2.36
N PHE A 116 5.23 11.75 -1.87
CA PHE A 116 5.88 12.51 -0.79
C PHE A 116 7.17 13.23 -1.21
N GLY A 117 7.63 13.08 -2.46
CA GLY A 117 8.83 13.76 -2.96
C GLY A 117 10.15 13.24 -2.38
N LEU A 118 10.15 12.07 -1.73
CA LEU A 118 11.34 11.48 -1.12
C LEU A 118 12.30 10.92 -2.18
N GLU A 119 13.60 10.97 -1.87
CA GLU A 119 14.60 10.40 -2.75
C GLU A 119 14.45 8.88 -2.84
N ARG A 120 14.48 8.37 -4.08
CA ARG A 120 14.35 6.94 -4.35
C ARG A 120 15.42 6.12 -3.64
N ALA A 121 16.66 6.63 -3.58
CA ALA A 121 17.77 5.92 -2.95
C ALA A 121 17.56 5.71 -1.43
N GLU A 122 16.99 6.71 -0.75
CA GLU A 122 16.66 6.62 0.68
C GLU A 122 15.56 5.58 0.92
N LEU A 123 14.48 5.62 0.13
CA LEU A 123 13.39 4.66 0.21
C LEU A 123 13.84 3.23 -0.10
N GLU A 124 14.70 3.03 -1.11
CA GLU A 124 15.27 1.72 -1.40
C GLU A 124 16.15 1.22 -0.25
N SER A 125 16.98 2.09 0.35
CA SER A 125 17.85 1.72 1.48
C SER A 125 17.05 1.36 2.72
N ALA A 126 16.01 2.13 3.05
CA ALA A 126 15.09 1.82 4.16
C ALA A 126 14.31 0.53 3.92
N ALA A 127 13.88 0.25 2.69
CA ALA A 127 13.22 -1.01 2.34
C ALA A 127 14.16 -2.21 2.55
N VAL A 128 15.42 -2.10 2.13
CA VAL A 128 16.44 -3.14 2.34
C VAL A 128 16.70 -3.34 3.84
N LEU A 129 16.89 -2.25 4.59
CA LEU A 129 17.12 -2.32 6.03
C LEU A 129 15.96 -3.00 6.75
N GLY A 130 14.72 -2.54 6.53
CA GLY A 130 13.54 -3.13 7.18
C GLY A 130 13.26 -4.57 6.80
N LEU A 131 13.71 -4.99 5.61
CA LEU A 131 13.67 -6.38 5.20
C LEU A 131 14.72 -7.21 5.96
N LEU A 132 15.95 -6.73 6.10
CA LEU A 132 17.01 -7.42 6.83
C LEU A 132 16.74 -7.50 8.33
N GLU A 133 16.24 -6.43 8.94
CA GLU A 133 15.79 -6.44 10.34
C GLU A 133 14.63 -7.41 10.53
N GLY A 134 13.62 -7.34 9.65
CA GLY A 134 12.48 -8.24 9.70
C GLY A 134 12.86 -9.70 9.47
N LEU A 135 13.97 -9.96 8.76
CA LEU A 135 14.47 -11.31 8.53
C LEU A 135 15.04 -11.95 9.80
N ASP A 136 15.65 -11.17 10.70
CA ASP A 136 16.25 -11.71 11.92
C ASP A 136 15.19 -12.24 12.91
N ASP A 137 14.08 -11.52 13.01
CA ASP A 137 12.95 -11.83 13.92
C ASP A 137 11.92 -12.81 13.35
N LEU A 138 11.96 -13.08 12.04
CA LEU A 138 10.93 -13.87 11.37
C LEU A 138 11.08 -15.36 11.67
N ASP A 139 10.04 -15.98 12.21
CA ASP A 139 9.92 -17.44 12.24
C ASP A 139 9.59 -17.96 10.82
N PRO A 140 10.49 -18.74 10.19
CA PRO A 140 10.30 -19.24 8.84
C PRO A 140 9.18 -20.28 8.72
N ASP A 141 8.74 -20.91 9.81
CA ASP A 141 7.73 -21.97 9.76
C ASP A 141 6.31 -21.40 9.79
N GLN A 142 6.18 -20.09 10.01
CA GLN A 142 4.88 -19.43 10.02
C GLN A 142 4.33 -19.23 8.61
N PRO A 143 3.01 -19.39 8.42
CA PRO A 143 2.38 -19.15 7.13
C PRO A 143 2.54 -17.68 6.72
N LYS A 144 2.69 -17.43 5.41
CA LYS A 144 2.83 -16.08 4.82
C LYS A 144 4.05 -15.31 5.33
N ALA A 145 5.18 -16.00 5.50
CA ALA A 145 6.47 -15.42 5.87
C ALA A 145 6.85 -14.25 4.95
N ASP A 146 6.62 -14.39 3.65
CA ASP A 146 6.81 -13.37 2.61
C ASP A 146 6.07 -12.06 2.90
N GLY A 147 4.79 -12.15 3.29
CA GLY A 147 3.94 -10.99 3.53
C GLY A 147 4.37 -10.23 4.78
N ARG A 148 4.85 -10.93 5.80
CA ARG A 148 5.38 -10.31 7.02
C ARG A 148 6.69 -9.62 6.77
N LEU A 149 7.59 -10.27 6.03
CA LEU A 149 8.89 -9.72 5.67
C LEU A 149 8.74 -8.44 4.84
N VAL A 150 7.90 -8.47 3.79
CA VAL A 150 7.59 -7.28 2.99
C VAL A 150 6.94 -6.20 3.84
N ARG A 151 6.05 -6.55 4.78
CA ARG A 151 5.43 -5.57 5.68
C ARG A 151 6.45 -4.90 6.60
N SER A 152 7.48 -5.61 7.06
CA SER A 152 8.58 -5.04 7.83
C SER A 152 9.33 -3.99 7.03
N ALA A 153 9.72 -4.33 5.80
CA ALA A 153 10.36 -3.40 4.87
C ALA A 153 9.51 -2.14 4.61
N LEU A 154 8.21 -2.33 4.34
CA LEU A 154 7.30 -1.22 4.10
C LEU A 154 7.10 -0.34 5.34
N ARG A 155 7.14 -0.92 6.55
CA ARG A 155 7.07 -0.15 7.79
C ARG A 155 8.23 0.84 7.89
N GLN A 156 9.45 0.41 7.55
CA GLN A 156 10.60 1.32 7.54
C GLN A 156 10.48 2.41 6.47
N CYS A 157 9.95 2.10 5.28
CA CYS A 157 9.66 3.14 4.28
C CYS A 157 8.64 4.17 4.80
N TRP A 158 7.59 3.73 5.49
CA TRP A 158 6.59 4.63 6.06
C TRP A 158 7.13 5.47 7.23
N ALA A 159 8.07 4.93 8.01
CA ALA A 159 8.74 5.68 9.08
C ALA A 159 9.52 6.89 8.53
N LEU A 160 10.04 6.83 7.29
CA LEU A 160 10.65 8.00 6.63
C LEU A 160 9.62 9.04 6.17
N VAL A 161 8.40 8.61 5.85
CA VAL A 161 7.33 9.49 5.38
C VAL A 161 6.69 10.26 6.51
N GLU A 162 6.59 9.66 7.70
CA GLU A 162 5.87 10.25 8.84
C GLU A 162 6.40 11.63 9.26
N PRO A 163 7.73 11.87 9.35
CA PRO A 163 8.27 13.21 9.58
C PRO A 163 7.98 14.17 8.43
N ALA A 164 8.17 13.73 7.17
CA ALA A 164 7.91 14.56 5.99
C ALA A 164 6.44 15.02 5.87
N HIS A 165 5.50 14.21 6.38
CA HIS A 165 4.09 14.60 6.46
C HIS A 165 3.83 15.60 7.59
N ARG A 166 4.54 15.50 8.73
CA ARG A 166 4.42 16.46 9.84
C ARG A 166 5.09 17.80 9.53
N GLU A 167 6.16 17.78 8.75
CA GLU A 167 6.95 18.95 8.35
C GLU A 167 6.41 19.67 7.10
N ARG A 168 5.35 19.15 6.47
CA ARG A 168 4.55 19.93 5.51
C ARG A 168 3.76 20.97 6.29
N ALA A 169 4.51 21.98 6.75
CA ALA A 169 4.01 23.19 7.38
C ALA A 169 2.86 23.70 6.54
N VAL A 170 1.74 24.00 7.20
CA VAL A 170 0.67 24.80 6.63
C VAL A 170 1.34 26.05 6.07
N GLU A 171 1.55 26.08 4.76
CA GLU A 171 1.99 27.27 4.08
C GLU A 171 0.92 28.31 4.38
N ASP A 172 1.32 29.25 5.24
CA ASP A 172 0.70 30.55 5.39
C ASP A 172 -0.63 30.58 6.18
N ILE A 173 -0.57 30.24 7.47
CA ILE A 173 -1.60 30.66 8.46
C ILE A 173 -1.80 32.19 8.41
N GLY A 174 -0.74 32.95 8.05
CA GLY A 174 -0.79 34.40 7.85
C GLY A 174 -1.69 34.82 6.67
N ARG A 175 -1.60 34.16 5.52
CA ARG A 175 -2.54 34.37 4.40
C ARG A 175 -3.95 33.84 4.69
N LEU A 176 -4.09 32.76 5.46
CA LEU A 176 -5.43 32.28 5.85
C LEU A 176 -6.11 33.25 6.82
N ALA A 177 -5.35 33.91 7.69
CA ALA A 177 -5.85 34.96 8.58
C ALA A 177 -6.20 36.26 7.84
N GLY A 178 -5.50 36.58 6.74
CA GLY A 178 -5.77 37.75 5.91
C GLY A 178 -6.90 37.58 4.88
N ALA A 179 -7.32 36.35 4.60
CA ALA A 179 -8.41 36.02 3.68
C ALA A 179 -9.72 35.63 4.41
N GLN A 180 -9.79 35.80 5.73
CA GLN A 180 -11.05 35.79 6.44
C GLN A 180 -11.77 37.12 6.17
N ASP A 181 -12.63 37.11 5.14
CA ASP A 181 -13.80 37.98 5.17
C ASP A 181 -14.50 37.80 6.53
N PRO A 182 -15.01 38.87 7.15
CA PRO A 182 -15.73 38.76 8.42
C PRO A 182 -16.86 37.74 8.24
N CYS A 183 -16.69 36.60 8.90
CA CYS A 183 -17.72 35.57 8.98
C CYS A 183 -18.96 36.24 9.59
N PRO A 184 -20.10 36.33 8.89
CA PRO A 184 -21.34 36.71 9.55
C PRO A 184 -21.63 35.68 10.65
N ASP A 185 -22.12 36.17 11.79
CA ASP A 185 -22.48 35.42 12.99
C ASP A 185 -23.00 33.99 12.68
N PRO A 186 -22.63 32.95 13.44
CA PRO A 186 -23.14 31.59 13.26
C PRO A 186 -24.63 31.42 13.62
N ALA A 187 -25.38 32.51 13.71
CA ALA A 187 -26.80 32.51 14.08
C ALA A 187 -27.76 32.32 12.89
N GLU A 188 -27.27 32.29 11.64
CA GLU A 188 -28.11 32.02 10.47
C GLU A 188 -27.55 30.86 9.64
N GLU A 189 -27.47 29.68 10.25
CA GLU A 189 -27.37 28.43 9.48
C GLU A 189 -28.58 28.36 8.54
N LEU A 190 -28.30 28.35 7.23
CA LEU A 190 -29.25 28.03 6.17
C LEU A 190 -29.79 26.61 6.40
N ALA A 191 -30.81 26.51 7.26
CA ALA A 191 -31.50 25.27 7.54
C ALA A 191 -32.25 24.86 6.27
N TRP A 192 -31.85 23.75 5.66
CA TRP A 192 -32.60 23.17 4.54
C TRP A 192 -33.73 22.33 5.11
N GLU A 193 -34.96 22.60 4.67
CA GLU A 193 -36.14 21.82 5.08
C GLU A 193 -36.47 20.79 4.00
N LEU A 194 -36.38 19.50 4.34
CA LEU A 194 -36.85 18.41 3.50
C LEU A 194 -38.33 18.15 3.81
N SER A 195 -39.19 18.32 2.80
CA SER A 195 -40.59 17.91 2.87
C SER A 195 -40.88 16.77 1.90
N ILE A 196 -41.47 15.69 2.41
CA ILE A 196 -41.94 14.56 1.61
C ILE A 196 -43.47 14.60 1.62
N THR A 197 -44.07 14.81 0.45
CA THR A 197 -45.52 14.74 0.28
C THR A 197 -45.88 13.32 -0.20
N PRO A 198 -46.56 12.50 0.61
CA PRO A 198 -46.97 11.17 0.20
C PRO A 198 -48.07 11.24 -0.89
N PRO A 199 -48.15 10.24 -1.79
CA PRO A 199 -49.22 10.17 -2.79
C PRO A 199 -50.58 9.96 -2.12
N ALA A 200 -51.63 10.59 -2.65
CA ALA A 200 -52.99 10.47 -2.15
C ALA A 200 -53.53 9.03 -2.36
N ARG A 201 -53.27 8.15 -1.40
CA ARG A 201 -53.84 6.79 -1.34
C ARG A 201 -54.60 6.64 -0.02
N PRO A 202 -55.73 5.91 0.00
CA PRO A 202 -56.57 5.77 1.19
C PRO A 202 -55.87 5.07 2.37
N GLU A 203 -54.76 4.37 2.12
CA GLU A 203 -53.97 3.64 3.14
C GLU A 203 -52.68 4.37 3.55
N GLY A 204 -52.45 5.61 3.08
CA GLY A 204 -51.22 6.36 3.30
C GLY A 204 -51.24 7.29 4.53
N LEU A 205 -50.07 7.49 5.15
CA LEU A 205 -49.83 8.49 6.20
C LEU A 205 -50.27 9.90 5.71
N ALA A 206 -51.23 10.51 6.42
CA ALA A 206 -51.81 11.80 6.06
C ALA A 206 -50.95 13.01 6.47
N ALA A 207 -49.88 12.80 7.25
CA ALA A 207 -49.05 13.87 7.78
C ALA A 207 -47.77 14.08 6.95
N GLN A 208 -47.44 15.36 6.69
CA GLN A 208 -46.18 15.75 6.06
C GLN A 208 -45.00 15.44 6.99
N LEU A 209 -44.03 14.67 6.52
CA LEU A 209 -42.81 14.38 7.29
C LEU A 209 -41.79 15.50 7.04
N ARG A 210 -41.32 16.13 8.12
CA ARG A 210 -40.29 17.17 8.13
C ARG A 210 -39.02 16.59 8.75
N PHE A 211 -37.90 16.64 8.01
CA PHE A 211 -36.60 16.23 8.52
C PHE A 211 -35.64 17.43 8.54
N THR A 212 -34.93 17.60 9.65
CA THR A 212 -33.79 18.53 9.79
C THR A 212 -32.51 17.72 9.68
N ALA A 213 -31.69 17.98 8.67
CA ALA A 213 -30.41 17.30 8.50
C ALA A 213 -29.35 17.95 9.40
N SER A 214 -28.54 17.13 10.07
CA SER A 214 -27.42 17.64 10.86
C SER A 214 -26.31 18.18 9.94
N PRO A 215 -25.49 19.14 10.41
CA PRO A 215 -24.36 19.67 9.64
C PRO A 215 -23.42 18.57 9.11
N GLU A 216 -23.20 17.48 9.86
CA GLU A 216 -22.34 16.37 9.40
C GLU A 216 -22.96 15.61 8.20
N SER A 217 -24.29 15.53 8.15
CA SER A 217 -25.00 14.87 7.05
C SER A 217 -24.94 15.70 5.76
N VAL A 218 -24.96 17.02 5.88
CA VAL A 218 -24.80 17.94 4.75
C VAL A 218 -23.37 17.87 4.21
N GLU A 219 -22.38 17.79 5.09
CA GLU A 219 -20.97 17.68 4.70
C GLU A 219 -20.69 16.35 3.95
N GLY A 220 -21.27 15.24 4.43
CA GLY A 220 -21.22 13.96 3.72
C GLY A 220 -21.80 14.02 2.30
N PHE A 221 -22.86 14.80 2.08
CA PHE A 221 -23.43 15.02 0.76
C PHE A 221 -22.52 15.87 -0.15
N ARG A 222 -21.91 16.93 0.39
CA ARG A 222 -20.96 17.77 -0.36
C ARG A 222 -19.73 16.98 -0.80
N LEU A 223 -19.22 16.11 0.07
CA LEU A 223 -18.12 15.19 -0.24
C LEU A 223 -18.51 14.18 -1.33
N GLY A 224 -19.76 13.69 -1.32
CA GLY A 224 -20.30 12.83 -2.38
C GLY A 224 -20.41 13.54 -3.73
N ALA A 225 -20.88 14.79 -3.76
CA ALA A 225 -20.97 15.60 -4.98
C ALA A 225 -19.59 15.99 -5.54
N LEU A 226 -18.61 16.25 -4.68
CA LEU A 226 -17.22 16.45 -5.09
C LEU A 226 -16.63 15.17 -5.70
N ALA A 227 -16.84 14.02 -5.06
CA ALA A 227 -16.39 12.73 -5.60
C ALA A 227 -17.00 12.43 -6.98
N GLU A 228 -18.25 12.83 -7.24
CA GLU A 228 -18.86 12.74 -8.56
C GLU A 228 -18.17 13.63 -9.60
N ARG A 229 -17.89 14.89 -9.28
CA ARG A 229 -17.19 15.82 -10.19
C ARG A 229 -15.77 15.35 -10.54
N PHE A 230 -15.12 14.61 -9.63
CA PHE A 230 -13.78 14.05 -9.84
C PHE A 230 -13.80 12.62 -10.40
N GLY A 231 -14.96 12.06 -10.75
CA GLY A 231 -15.05 10.69 -11.27
C GLY A 231 -14.72 9.59 -10.26
N LEU A 232 -14.64 9.93 -8.96
CA LEU A 232 -14.34 9.04 -7.83
C LEU A 232 -15.59 8.36 -7.26
N ARG A 233 -16.71 8.49 -7.96
CA ARG A 233 -18.02 7.95 -7.59
C ARG A 233 -17.96 6.45 -7.25
N GLU A 234 -17.23 5.66 -8.03
CA GLU A 234 -17.03 4.21 -7.82
C GLU A 234 -16.33 3.85 -6.50
N VAL A 235 -15.45 4.72 -5.98
CA VAL A 235 -14.70 4.49 -4.74
C VAL A 235 -15.57 4.76 -3.51
N VAL A 236 -16.42 5.78 -3.57
CA VAL A 236 -17.34 6.15 -2.47
C VAL A 236 -18.54 5.19 -2.41
N HIS A 237 -19.05 4.70 -3.55
CA HIS A 237 -20.19 3.76 -3.60
C HIS A 237 -19.89 2.35 -3.08
N ARG A 238 -18.61 1.97 -2.91
CA ARG A 238 -18.25 0.67 -2.31
C ARG A 238 -18.60 0.56 -0.82
N ALA A 239 -18.90 1.67 -0.14
CA ALA A 239 -19.23 1.66 1.29
C ALA A 239 -20.74 1.54 1.59
N ARG A 240 -21.64 1.85 0.65
CA ARG A 240 -23.10 1.67 0.82
C ARG A 240 -23.77 1.48 -0.54
N ARG A 241 -24.26 0.27 -0.80
CA ARG A 241 -25.22 0.01 -1.88
C ARG A 241 -26.64 0.05 -1.33
N PRO A 242 -27.42 1.12 -1.51
CA PRO A 242 -28.87 1.01 -1.44
C PRO A 242 -29.36 0.18 -2.64
N LYS A 243 -30.20 -0.83 -2.37
CA LYS A 243 -30.84 -1.66 -3.41
C LYS A 243 -31.84 -0.81 -4.20
N PRO A 244 -32.10 -1.10 -5.49
CA PRO A 244 -33.20 -0.49 -6.23
C PRO A 244 -34.52 -0.86 -5.53
N GLY A 245 -35.29 0.15 -5.16
CA GLY A 245 -36.61 0.01 -4.56
C GLY A 245 -37.62 0.91 -5.29
N ASP A 246 -38.90 0.61 -5.12
CA ASP A 246 -39.99 1.34 -5.77
C ASP A 246 -40.01 2.81 -5.33
N ARG A 247 -40.42 3.69 -6.25
CA ARG A 247 -40.51 5.14 -5.99
C ARG A 247 -41.62 5.43 -4.97
N ILE A 248 -41.24 5.73 -3.73
CA ILE A 248 -42.18 5.93 -2.59
C ILE A 248 -42.68 7.39 -2.47
N GLY A 249 -42.11 8.34 -3.22
CA GLY A 249 -42.53 9.74 -3.16
C GLY A 249 -41.77 10.69 -4.09
N THR A 250 -42.05 11.99 -3.93
CA THR A 250 -41.36 13.07 -4.63
C THR A 250 -40.73 14.00 -3.60
N LEU A 251 -39.44 14.30 -3.81
CA LEU A 251 -38.62 15.10 -2.90
C LEU A 251 -38.55 16.54 -3.40
N SER A 252 -38.83 17.52 -2.54
CA SER A 252 -38.62 18.93 -2.82
C SER A 252 -37.76 19.56 -1.72
N LEU A 253 -36.70 20.25 -2.13
CA LEU A 253 -35.82 21.01 -1.24
C LEU A 253 -36.17 22.48 -1.37
N ARG A 254 -36.41 23.13 -0.22
CA ARG A 254 -36.60 24.58 -0.16
C ARG A 254 -35.68 25.17 0.93
N PRO A 255 -35.16 26.39 0.74
CA PRO A 255 -34.53 27.14 1.82
C PRO A 255 -35.54 27.35 2.94
N ALA A 256 -35.19 27.08 4.20
CA ALA A 256 -36.06 27.48 5.30
C ALA A 256 -36.10 29.00 5.34
N GLN A 257 -37.31 29.58 5.21
CA GLN A 257 -37.48 30.99 5.45
C GLN A 257 -37.22 31.24 6.94
N ALA A 258 -36.17 32.01 7.22
CA ALA A 258 -35.90 32.59 8.53
C ALA A 258 -37.21 33.22 9.04
N HIS A 259 -37.81 32.58 10.05
CA HIS A 259 -38.93 33.18 10.76
C HIS A 259 -38.34 34.32 11.59
N ARG A 260 -38.83 35.54 11.32
CA ARG A 260 -38.61 36.72 12.17
C ARG A 260 -39.19 36.50 13.56
#